data_AF-A0A0X3APC9-F1
#
_entry.id   AF-A0A0X3APC9-F1
#
_cell.length_a   1.000
_cell.length_b   1.000
_cell.length_c   1.000
_cell.angle_alpha   90.00
_cell.angle_beta   90.00
_cell.angle_gamma   90.00
#
_symmetry.space_group_name_H-M   'P 1'
#
loop_
_entity.id
_entity.type
_entity.pdbx_description
1 polymer ?
#
loop_
_entity_poly.entity_id
_entity_poly.type
_entity_poly.pdbx_seq_one_letter_code
_entity_poly.pdbx_strand_id
1 'polypeptide(L)'
;MKKILLISISLLVISCQGQKKQERQEKKINKQLFTESKDTIMEKFNIKEFNKHQKNGSWIYKKNNEEYFLRKVKDEYWLEISTKDNPFILRYNYFLSGKISKKGLYFSGNGFNKGIWIDYDEKGNIIKQTNYDAPYKNFPWEKVKFWLETRKVDLHDPLTQIDRDDFNNRPIWYLSWDTKEHDKYGNQIIQDVELDGKTGEVLKETTHTFGEYIPEEYKDKSDRVKKNNQETSEVYKTYKGKSYTQQEWEEFEQKLFEEYAGKHNLRTAIDIEKERYKKGGGFFLGEREVTD
;
A
#
# COMPACT_ATOMS: atom_id res chain seq x y z
N MET A 1 -35.66 -65.41 7.50
CA MET A 1 -34.21 -65.28 7.77
C MET A 1 -33.50 -64.77 6.53
N LYS A 2 -33.03 -63.52 6.54
CA LYS A 2 -31.77 -63.04 5.95
C LYS A 2 -31.59 -61.59 6.41
N LYS A 3 -30.36 -61.30 6.83
CA LYS A 3 -30.01 -60.32 7.86
C LYS A 3 -30.12 -58.87 7.37
N ILE A 4 -30.64 -58.01 8.25
CA ILE A 4 -30.59 -56.54 8.19
C ILE A 4 -29.12 -56.11 8.30
N LEU A 5 -28.70 -55.15 7.48
CA LEU A 5 -27.54 -54.30 7.77
C LEU A 5 -27.93 -52.83 7.55
N LEU A 6 -28.43 -52.20 8.62
CA LEU A 6 -28.60 -50.76 8.75
C LEU A 6 -27.25 -50.19 9.20
N ILE A 7 -26.55 -49.47 8.32
CA ILE A 7 -25.32 -48.76 8.69
C ILE A 7 -25.74 -47.38 9.20
N SER A 8 -25.86 -47.27 10.52
CA SER A 8 -25.97 -46.00 11.24
C SER A 8 -24.61 -45.31 11.28
N ILE A 9 -24.39 -44.30 10.44
CA ILE A 9 -23.23 -43.40 10.56
C ILE A 9 -23.57 -42.37 11.62
N SER A 10 -23.22 -42.70 12.86
CA SER A 10 -23.31 -41.82 14.02
C SER A 10 -22.04 -40.97 14.12
N LEU A 11 -22.23 -39.64 14.17
CA LEU A 11 -21.47 -38.66 14.94
C LEU A 11 -19.93 -38.80 15.01
N LEU A 12 -19.24 -38.08 14.13
CA LEU A 12 -17.94 -37.48 14.46
C LEU A 12 -18.15 -35.99 14.70
N VAL A 13 -18.55 -35.64 15.93
CA VAL A 13 -18.34 -34.30 16.49
C VAL A 13 -16.84 -34.09 16.62
N ILE A 14 -16.26 -33.44 15.60
CA ILE A 14 -14.90 -32.90 15.70
C ILE A 14 -14.99 -31.74 16.70
N SER A 15 -14.70 -32.09 17.96
CA SER A 15 -14.07 -31.27 18.98
C SER A 15 -14.05 -29.76 18.72
N CYS A 16 -14.95 -29.06 19.42
CA CYS A 16 -15.03 -27.63 19.62
C CYS A 16 -13.82 -27.05 20.40
N GLN A 17 -12.59 -27.38 19.97
CA GLN A 17 -11.33 -26.87 20.53
C GLN A 17 -10.61 -25.90 19.57
N GLY A 18 -10.91 -25.93 18.26
CA GLY A 18 -10.35 -24.99 17.28
C GLY A 18 -10.84 -23.55 17.47
N GLN A 19 -12.15 -23.36 17.64
CA GLN A 19 -12.77 -22.04 17.84
C GLN A 19 -12.31 -21.37 19.15
N LYS A 20 -12.09 -22.14 20.22
CA LYS A 20 -11.61 -21.63 21.52
C LYS A 20 -10.14 -21.19 21.51
N LYS A 21 -9.32 -21.75 20.60
CA LYS A 21 -7.89 -21.42 20.46
C LYS A 21 -7.72 -20.09 19.72
N GLN A 22 -8.55 -19.84 18.71
CA GLN A 22 -8.57 -18.60 17.93
C GLN A 22 -9.11 -17.42 18.76
N GLU A 23 -10.23 -17.59 19.48
CA GLU A 23 -10.72 -16.59 20.46
C GLU A 23 -9.70 -16.28 21.57
N ARG A 24 -8.96 -17.29 22.06
CA ARG A 24 -7.90 -17.08 23.06
C ARG A 24 -6.72 -16.32 22.48
N GLN A 25 -6.34 -16.57 21.22
CA GLN A 25 -5.29 -15.83 20.54
C GLN A 25 -5.72 -14.40 20.22
N GLU A 26 -6.94 -14.17 19.77
CA GLU A 26 -7.53 -12.82 19.59
C GLU A 26 -7.61 -12.05 20.90
N LYS A 27 -8.11 -12.66 21.98
CA LYS A 27 -8.10 -12.02 23.32
C LYS A 27 -6.68 -11.73 23.78
N LYS A 28 -5.68 -12.51 23.38
CA LYS A 28 -4.28 -12.30 23.76
C LYS A 28 -3.63 -11.20 22.89
N ILE A 29 -3.90 -11.17 21.59
CA ILE A 29 -3.42 -10.13 20.65
C ILE A 29 -4.08 -8.79 20.98
N ASN A 30 -5.40 -8.75 21.15
CA ASN A 30 -6.12 -7.54 21.55
C ASN A 30 -5.68 -7.10 22.96
N LYS A 31 -5.51 -8.00 23.93
CA LYS A 31 -4.99 -7.63 25.26
C LYS A 31 -3.52 -7.18 25.23
N GLN A 32 -2.72 -7.66 24.29
CA GLN A 32 -1.31 -7.27 24.12
C GLN A 32 -1.16 -5.94 23.36
N LEU A 33 -2.12 -5.60 22.48
CA LEU A 33 -2.19 -4.29 21.82
C LEU A 33 -2.84 -3.21 22.69
N PHE A 34 -3.75 -3.61 23.59
CA PHE A 34 -4.44 -2.73 24.55
C PHE A 34 -3.86 -2.80 25.96
N THR A 35 -2.71 -3.45 26.19
CA THR A 35 -1.99 -3.26 27.45
C THR A 35 -1.78 -1.76 27.63
N GLU A 36 -2.26 -1.21 28.74
CA GLU A 36 -2.08 0.18 29.15
C GLU A 36 -0.59 0.49 29.18
N SER A 37 -0.05 0.82 28.02
CA SER A 37 1.31 1.28 27.87
C SER A 37 1.34 2.66 28.52
N LYS A 38 1.96 2.71 29.70
CA LYS A 38 2.29 3.94 30.43
C LYS A 38 3.35 4.78 29.70
N ASP A 39 3.51 4.65 28.38
CA ASP A 39 4.32 5.60 27.63
C ASP A 39 3.58 6.93 27.61
N THR A 40 4.16 7.94 28.26
CA THR A 40 3.60 9.30 28.37
C THR A 40 3.20 9.89 27.02
N ILE A 41 3.85 9.47 25.93
CA ILE A 41 3.53 9.85 24.54
C ILE A 41 2.12 9.37 24.12
N MET A 42 1.67 8.20 24.60
CA MET A 42 0.35 7.64 24.28
C MET A 42 -0.79 8.35 25.01
N GLU A 43 -0.51 8.96 26.17
CA GLU A 43 -1.47 9.79 26.90
C GLU A 43 -1.41 11.26 26.46
N LYS A 44 -0.20 11.75 26.11
CA LYS A 44 0.05 13.13 25.69
C LYS A 44 1.21 13.22 24.69
N PHE A 45 0.99 13.85 23.55
CA PHE A 45 2.01 14.10 22.55
C PHE A 45 3.14 14.98 23.10
N ASN A 46 4.38 14.47 23.06
CA ASN A 46 5.56 15.23 23.47
C ASN A 46 6.02 16.16 22.35
N ILE A 47 5.40 17.34 22.27
CA ILE A 47 5.66 18.36 21.24
C ILE A 47 7.13 18.80 21.23
N LYS A 48 7.76 18.92 22.40
CA LYS A 48 9.16 19.33 22.51
C LYS A 48 10.09 18.30 21.87
N GLU A 49 9.87 17.04 22.18
CA GLU A 49 10.68 15.94 21.62
C GLU A 49 10.45 15.78 20.12
N PHE A 50 9.20 15.89 19.68
CA PHE A 50 8.85 15.89 18.26
C PHE A 50 9.57 17.02 17.51
N ASN A 51 9.48 18.27 17.99
CA ASN A 51 10.10 19.41 17.34
C ASN A 51 11.64 19.30 17.25
N LYS A 52 12.27 18.57 18.18
CA LYS A 52 13.71 18.32 18.18
C LYS A 52 14.15 17.34 17.07
N HIS A 53 13.31 16.36 16.73
CA HIS A 53 13.68 15.26 15.84
C HIS A 53 13.00 15.30 14.47
N GLN A 54 11.91 16.06 14.33
CA GLN A 54 11.15 16.11 13.09
C GLN A 54 11.98 16.64 11.92
N LYS A 55 11.70 16.09 10.74
CA LYS A 55 12.13 16.60 9.44
C LYS A 55 10.88 16.80 8.60
N ASN A 56 10.68 18.02 8.08
CA ASN A 56 9.54 18.37 7.23
C ASN A 56 8.17 17.99 7.85
N GLY A 57 8.02 18.21 9.16
CA GLY A 57 6.77 17.93 9.88
C GLY A 57 6.51 16.47 10.19
N SER A 58 7.49 15.58 10.03
CA SER A 58 7.37 14.15 10.36
C SER A 58 8.59 13.62 11.12
N TRP A 59 8.40 12.64 11.98
CA TRP A 59 9.47 11.94 12.71
C TRP A 59 9.18 10.43 12.73
N ILE A 60 10.15 9.64 12.29
CA ILE A 60 10.07 8.17 12.28
C ILE A 60 11.19 7.62 13.15
N TYR A 61 10.87 6.69 14.04
CA TYR A 61 11.88 5.94 14.79
C TYR A 61 11.40 4.52 15.13
N LYS A 62 12.33 3.65 15.51
CA LYS A 62 12.04 2.27 15.91
C LYS A 62 12.39 2.05 17.37
N LYS A 63 11.53 1.34 18.10
CA LYS A 63 11.71 0.96 19.51
C LYS A 63 11.03 -0.40 19.71
N ASN A 64 11.70 -1.36 20.34
CA ASN A 64 11.11 -2.66 20.70
C ASN A 64 10.38 -3.42 19.56
N ASN A 65 10.96 -3.44 18.34
CA ASN A 65 10.37 -4.06 17.14
C ASN A 65 9.08 -3.38 16.61
N GLU A 66 8.77 -2.19 17.11
CA GLU A 66 7.72 -1.31 16.62
C GLU A 66 8.34 -0.13 15.88
N GLU A 67 7.64 0.35 14.86
CA GLU A 67 7.91 1.60 14.18
C GLU A 67 6.90 2.66 14.63
N TYR A 68 7.41 3.83 14.99
CA TYR A 68 6.65 4.97 15.44
C TYR A 68 6.73 6.04 14.35
N PHE A 69 5.58 6.41 13.78
CA PHE A 69 5.46 7.47 12.80
C PHE A 69 4.66 8.62 13.40
N LEU A 70 5.35 9.74 13.65
CA LEU A 70 4.76 10.96 14.19
C LEU A 70 4.69 12.01 13.10
N ARG A 71 3.58 12.74 13.02
CA ARG A 71 3.39 13.79 12.02
C ARG A 71 2.62 14.97 12.59
N LYS A 72 3.02 16.18 12.19
CA LYS A 72 2.19 17.37 12.34
C LYS A 72 1.37 17.55 11.07
N VAL A 73 0.06 17.54 11.20
CA VAL A 73 -0.90 17.91 10.15
C VAL A 73 -1.54 19.24 10.57
N LYS A 74 -2.08 20.01 9.62
CA LYS A 74 -2.51 21.42 9.78
C LYS A 74 -2.96 21.79 11.21
N ASP A 75 -3.96 21.07 11.73
CA ASP A 75 -4.62 21.39 13.01
C ASP A 75 -4.47 20.28 14.08
N GLU A 76 -3.61 19.28 13.86
CA GLU A 76 -3.43 18.15 14.80
C GLU A 76 -2.06 17.46 14.69
N TYR A 77 -1.73 16.64 15.69
CA TYR A 77 -0.61 15.71 15.63
C TYR A 77 -1.11 14.28 15.49
N TRP A 78 -0.33 13.47 14.79
CA TRP A 78 -0.57 12.04 14.59
C TRP A 78 0.56 11.24 15.20
N LEU A 79 0.21 10.08 15.76
CA LEU A 79 1.12 8.99 16.06
C LEU A 79 0.53 7.69 15.50
N GLU A 80 1.32 7.00 14.69
CA GLU A 80 1.06 5.64 14.23
C GLU A 80 2.12 4.72 14.83
N ILE A 81 1.67 3.56 15.31
CA ILE A 81 2.54 2.49 15.80
C ILE A 81 2.22 1.24 15.01
N SER A 82 3.24 0.70 14.35
CA SER A 82 3.13 -0.49 13.51
C SER A 82 4.21 -1.52 13.87
N THR A 83 3.96 -2.77 13.55
CA THR A 83 4.94 -3.86 13.66
C THR A 83 5.02 -4.59 12.32
N LYS A 84 6.20 -5.09 11.95
CA LYS A 84 6.44 -5.70 10.65
C LYS A 84 5.44 -6.82 10.26
N ASP A 85 5.03 -7.63 11.24
CA ASP A 85 4.22 -8.83 10.99
C ASP A 85 2.72 -8.63 11.33
N ASN A 86 2.28 -7.38 11.48
CA ASN A 86 0.89 -7.05 11.77
C ASN A 86 0.39 -6.00 10.76
N PRO A 87 -0.64 -6.29 9.97
CA PRO A 87 -1.20 -5.31 9.03
C PRO A 87 -2.00 -4.21 9.75
N PHE A 88 -2.22 -4.32 11.07
CA PHE A 88 -2.91 -3.29 11.83
C PHE A 88 -1.95 -2.26 12.42
N ILE A 89 -2.33 -0.99 12.27
CA ILE A 89 -1.61 0.17 12.77
C ILE A 89 -2.45 0.82 13.88
N LEU A 90 -1.83 1.00 15.03
CA LEU A 90 -2.45 1.72 16.15
C LEU A 90 -2.29 3.22 15.91
N ARG A 91 -3.41 3.94 15.87
CA ARG A 91 -3.47 5.37 15.59
C ARG A 91 -3.85 6.15 16.83
N TYR A 92 -3.14 7.23 17.06
CA TYR A 92 -3.51 8.31 17.97
C TYR A 92 -3.51 9.63 17.19
N ASN A 93 -4.56 10.42 17.38
CA ASN A 93 -4.58 11.82 17.02
C ASN A 93 -4.55 12.66 18.30
N TYR A 94 -3.97 13.85 18.20
CA TYR A 94 -3.84 14.78 19.31
C TYR A 94 -4.17 16.19 18.87
N PHE A 95 -4.84 16.94 19.73
CA PHE A 95 -4.97 18.38 19.61
C PHE A 95 -3.59 19.05 19.59
N LEU A 96 -3.50 20.31 19.12
CA LEU A 96 -2.25 21.07 19.16
C LEU A 96 -1.73 21.31 20.60
N SER A 97 -2.59 21.15 21.61
CA SER A 97 -2.20 21.13 23.03
C SER A 97 -1.40 19.88 23.44
N GLY A 98 -1.33 18.88 22.55
CA GLY A 98 -0.73 17.57 22.77
C GLY A 98 -1.65 16.58 23.48
N LYS A 99 -2.87 16.97 23.86
CA LYS A 99 -3.84 16.03 24.45
C LYS A 99 -4.43 15.14 23.36
N ILE A 100 -4.66 13.88 23.70
CA ILE A 100 -5.31 12.92 22.80
C ILE A 100 -6.71 13.42 22.38
N SER A 101 -6.99 13.35 21.09
CA SER A 101 -8.31 13.66 20.51
C SER A 101 -8.99 12.41 19.99
N LYS A 102 -8.22 11.42 19.53
CA LYS A 102 -8.76 10.17 18.98
C LYS A 102 -7.78 9.02 19.12
N LYS A 103 -8.29 7.81 19.32
CA LYS A 103 -7.49 6.59 19.14
C LYS A 103 -8.29 5.43 18.59
N GLY A 104 -7.60 4.54 17.88
CA GLY A 104 -8.15 3.30 17.40
C GLY A 104 -7.16 2.53 16.54
N LEU A 105 -7.61 1.39 16.04
CA LEU A 105 -6.82 0.51 15.18
C LEU A 105 -7.33 0.62 13.74
N TYR A 106 -6.45 0.62 12.75
CA TYR A 106 -6.86 0.53 11.34
C TYR A 106 -5.94 -0.40 10.56
N PHE A 107 -6.46 -0.93 9.45
CA PHE A 107 -5.70 -1.75 8.52
C PHE A 107 -4.76 -0.88 7.66
N SER A 108 -3.53 -1.34 7.45
CA SER A 108 -2.50 -0.62 6.69
C SER A 108 -2.97 -0.25 5.27
N GLY A 109 -2.32 0.75 4.66
CA GLY A 109 -2.63 1.16 3.29
C GLY A 109 -3.92 1.98 3.14
N ASN A 110 -4.35 2.68 4.20
CA ASN A 110 -5.65 3.39 4.26
C ASN A 110 -6.85 2.45 4.12
N GLY A 111 -6.75 1.22 4.62
CA GLY A 111 -7.90 0.33 4.70
C GLY A 111 -8.89 0.73 5.80
N PHE A 112 -9.53 -0.26 6.39
CA PHE A 112 -10.63 -0.02 7.32
C PHE A 112 -10.21 0.24 8.78
N ASN A 113 -11.03 1.00 9.50
CA ASN A 113 -10.97 1.11 10.96
C ASN A 113 -11.43 -0.18 11.63
N LYS A 114 -10.66 -0.77 12.55
CA LYS A 114 -10.99 -2.00 13.32
C LYS A 114 -11.31 -1.69 14.78
N GLY A 115 -12.21 -2.51 15.36
CA GLY A 115 -12.53 -2.47 16.78
C GLY A 115 -13.19 -1.17 17.23
N ILE A 116 -12.93 -0.78 18.48
CA ILE A 116 -13.49 0.42 19.09
C ILE A 116 -12.55 1.59 18.84
N TRP A 117 -13.09 2.62 18.20
CA TRP A 117 -12.49 3.95 18.12
C TRP A 117 -13.10 4.87 19.16
N ILE A 118 -12.26 5.65 19.81
CA ILE A 118 -12.65 6.54 20.90
C ILE A 118 -12.24 7.96 20.52
N ASP A 119 -13.18 8.90 20.56
CA ASP A 119 -12.95 10.33 20.40
C ASP A 119 -13.07 11.02 21.77
N TYR A 120 -12.20 12.00 21.99
CA TYR A 120 -12.05 12.75 23.24
C TYR A 120 -12.26 14.24 23.01
N ASP A 121 -12.79 14.95 24.02
CA ASP A 121 -12.72 16.41 24.06
C ASP A 121 -11.35 16.92 24.51
N GLU A 122 -11.11 18.23 24.43
CA GLU A 122 -9.86 18.85 24.89
C GLU A 122 -9.63 18.74 26.41
N LYS A 123 -10.64 18.34 27.19
CA LYS A 123 -10.50 18.09 28.63
C LYS A 123 -10.10 16.64 28.92
N GLY A 124 -10.14 15.76 27.91
CA GLY A 124 -9.82 14.34 28.00
C GLY A 124 -11.03 13.45 28.30
N ASN A 125 -12.25 13.99 28.25
CA ASN A 125 -13.47 13.19 28.41
C ASN A 125 -13.80 12.47 27.10
N ILE A 126 -14.29 11.24 27.19
CA ILE A 126 -14.79 10.51 26.04
C ILE A 126 -16.08 11.18 25.55
N ILE A 127 -16.10 11.60 24.30
CA ILE A 127 -17.29 12.18 23.65
C ILE A 127 -17.97 11.23 22.68
N LYS A 128 -17.24 10.24 22.16
CA LYS A 128 -17.78 9.24 21.23
C LYS A 128 -17.00 7.93 21.33
N GLN A 129 -17.73 6.82 21.21
CA GLN A 129 -17.15 5.50 20.96
C GLN A 129 -17.86 4.87 19.77
N THR A 130 -17.10 4.40 18.80
CA THR A 130 -17.63 3.74 17.59
C THR A 130 -17.01 2.35 17.50
N ASN A 131 -17.84 1.31 17.59
CA ASN A 131 -17.39 -0.06 17.34
C ASN A 131 -17.55 -0.38 15.86
N TYR A 132 -16.46 -0.25 15.09
CA TYR A 132 -16.46 -0.51 13.66
C TYR A 132 -16.62 -1.99 13.31
N ASP A 133 -16.37 -2.91 14.24
CA ASP A 133 -16.61 -4.34 14.03
C ASP A 133 -18.07 -4.74 14.30
N ALA A 134 -18.90 -3.84 14.84
CA ALA A 134 -20.27 -4.17 15.22
C ALA A 134 -21.16 -4.65 14.05
N PRO A 135 -21.07 -4.09 12.83
CA PRO A 135 -21.82 -4.59 11.67
C PRO A 135 -21.32 -5.95 11.16
N TYR A 136 -20.05 -6.27 11.40
CA TYR A 136 -19.33 -7.42 10.84
C TYR A 136 -19.24 -8.61 11.80
N LYS A 137 -20.02 -8.62 12.89
CA LYS A 137 -19.94 -9.65 13.95
C LYS A 137 -20.02 -11.08 13.43
N ASN A 138 -20.82 -11.32 12.39
CA ASN A 138 -21.04 -12.64 11.83
C ASN A 138 -19.99 -13.02 10.78
N PHE A 139 -19.42 -12.04 10.08
CA PHE A 139 -18.32 -12.22 9.13
C PHE A 139 -17.18 -11.22 9.40
N PRO A 140 -16.41 -11.43 10.50
CA PRO A 140 -15.38 -10.50 10.92
C PRO A 140 -14.12 -10.62 10.05
N TRP A 141 -13.18 -9.70 10.27
CA TRP A 141 -11.88 -9.67 9.58
C TRP A 141 -11.21 -11.04 9.52
N GLU A 142 -11.27 -11.83 10.59
CA GLU A 142 -10.55 -13.10 10.67
C GLU A 142 -11.11 -14.15 9.71
N LYS A 143 -12.41 -14.05 9.34
CA LYS A 143 -12.99 -14.86 8.28
C LYS A 143 -12.59 -14.36 6.89
N VAL A 144 -12.55 -13.05 6.69
CA VAL A 144 -12.05 -12.43 5.43
C VAL A 144 -10.59 -12.79 5.20
N LYS A 145 -9.77 -12.70 6.24
CA LYS A 145 -8.36 -13.08 6.20
C LYS A 145 -8.21 -14.54 5.79
N PHE A 146 -8.95 -15.45 6.42
CA PHE A 146 -8.95 -16.86 6.05
C PHE A 146 -9.39 -17.08 4.60
N TRP A 147 -10.43 -16.36 4.15
CA TRP A 147 -10.91 -16.41 2.78
C TRP A 147 -9.83 -15.98 1.76
N LEU A 148 -9.12 -14.87 2.03
CA LEU A 148 -8.00 -14.40 1.20
C LEU A 148 -6.81 -15.37 1.22
N GLU A 149 -6.46 -15.91 2.38
CA GLU A 149 -5.39 -16.91 2.54
C GLU A 149 -5.70 -18.19 1.74
N THR A 150 -6.96 -18.65 1.71
CA THR A 150 -7.36 -19.83 0.90
C THR A 150 -7.19 -19.60 -0.60
N ARG A 151 -7.23 -18.34 -1.03
CA ARG A 151 -6.97 -17.88 -2.41
C ARG A 151 -5.51 -17.49 -2.64
N LYS A 152 -4.64 -17.70 -1.65
CA LYS A 152 -3.19 -17.41 -1.71
C LYS A 152 -2.88 -15.92 -1.98
N VAL A 153 -3.75 -15.02 -1.52
CA VAL A 153 -3.53 -13.57 -1.62
C VAL A 153 -2.46 -13.15 -0.61
N ASP A 154 -1.48 -12.36 -1.05
CA ASP A 154 -0.47 -11.78 -0.17
C ASP A 154 -1.02 -10.49 0.46
N LEU A 155 -1.25 -10.52 1.77
CA LEU A 155 -1.77 -9.39 2.55
C LEU A 155 -0.74 -8.28 2.78
N HIS A 156 0.55 -8.56 2.52
CA HIS A 156 1.63 -7.58 2.63
C HIS A 156 1.98 -6.92 1.30
N ASP A 157 1.33 -7.34 0.21
CA ASP A 157 1.49 -6.70 -1.09
C ASP A 157 0.92 -5.28 -1.06
N PRO A 158 1.69 -4.24 -1.47
CA PRO A 158 1.19 -2.87 -1.54
C PRO A 158 -0.04 -2.66 -2.43
N LEU A 159 -0.30 -3.60 -3.37
CA LEU A 159 -1.46 -3.59 -4.26
C LEU A 159 -2.64 -4.40 -3.70
N THR A 160 -2.49 -5.08 -2.56
CA THR A 160 -3.61 -5.69 -1.86
C THR A 160 -4.33 -4.64 -1.02
N GLN A 161 -5.56 -4.32 -1.42
CA GLN A 161 -6.42 -3.38 -0.72
C GLN A 161 -7.59 -4.12 -0.07
N ILE A 162 -7.84 -3.78 1.19
CA ILE A 162 -8.92 -4.32 1.99
C ILE A 162 -9.62 -3.16 2.67
N ASP A 163 -10.88 -2.96 2.33
CA ASP A 163 -11.71 -1.95 2.94
C ASP A 163 -13.10 -2.51 3.26
N ARG A 164 -13.92 -1.73 3.95
CA ARG A 164 -15.30 -2.11 4.29
C ARG A 164 -16.17 -0.89 4.49
N ASP A 165 -17.45 -1.02 4.16
CA ASP A 165 -18.45 0.01 4.41
C ASP A 165 -19.77 -0.61 4.90
N ASP A 166 -20.50 0.11 5.74
CA ASP A 166 -21.82 -0.27 6.23
C ASP A 166 -22.85 0.82 5.89
N PHE A 167 -23.19 0.90 4.60
CA PHE A 167 -24.22 1.81 4.13
C PHE A 167 -25.60 1.16 4.20
N ASN A 168 -26.53 1.82 4.91
CA ASN A 168 -27.90 1.35 5.12
C ASN A 168 -27.98 -0.07 5.73
N ASN A 169 -27.14 -0.37 6.72
CA ASN A 169 -27.11 -1.67 7.41
C ASN A 169 -26.79 -2.85 6.45
N ARG A 170 -26.01 -2.57 5.41
CA ARG A 170 -25.47 -3.55 4.47
C ARG A 170 -23.94 -3.49 4.58
N PRO A 171 -23.36 -4.19 5.58
CA PRO A 171 -21.91 -4.25 5.70
C PRO A 171 -21.36 -5.03 4.52
N ILE A 172 -20.34 -4.49 3.87
CA ILE A 172 -19.66 -5.08 2.71
C ILE A 172 -18.16 -5.01 2.95
N TRP A 173 -17.47 -6.10 2.63
CA TRP A 173 -16.01 -6.10 2.50
C TRP A 173 -15.63 -5.88 1.03
N TYR A 174 -14.75 -4.93 0.78
CA TYR A 174 -14.17 -4.65 -0.53
C TYR A 174 -12.74 -5.15 -0.54
N LEU A 175 -12.46 -6.09 -1.43
CA LEU A 175 -11.17 -6.76 -1.56
C LEU A 175 -10.65 -6.49 -2.97
N SER A 176 -9.41 -6.04 -3.08
CA SER A 176 -8.74 -5.85 -4.37
C SER A 176 -7.31 -6.34 -4.26
N TRP A 177 -6.83 -7.12 -5.23
CA TRP A 177 -5.43 -7.57 -5.25
C TRP A 177 -4.93 -7.85 -6.66
N ASP A 178 -3.62 -7.71 -6.84
CA ASP A 178 -2.92 -8.10 -8.06
C ASP A 178 -2.85 -9.63 -8.17
N THR A 179 -3.39 -10.16 -9.27
CA THR A 179 -3.40 -11.60 -9.58
C THR A 179 -2.03 -12.15 -9.95
N LYS A 180 -1.04 -11.28 -10.22
CA LYS A 180 0.27 -11.59 -10.81
C LYS A 180 0.20 -12.07 -12.26
N GLU A 181 -0.99 -12.08 -12.84
CA GLU A 181 -1.21 -12.35 -14.25
C GLU A 181 -1.24 -11.05 -15.04
N HIS A 182 -0.96 -11.18 -16.34
CA HIS A 182 -1.05 -10.07 -17.28
C HIS A 182 -2.04 -10.41 -18.39
N ASP A 183 -2.73 -9.41 -18.89
CA ASP A 183 -3.56 -9.57 -20.07
C ASP A 183 -2.68 -9.78 -21.33
N LYS A 184 -3.32 -9.98 -22.49
CA LYS A 184 -2.61 -10.11 -23.77
C LYS A 184 -1.79 -8.86 -24.16
N TYR A 185 -2.03 -7.72 -23.50
CA TYR A 185 -1.32 -6.47 -23.70
C TYR A 185 -0.14 -6.28 -22.73
N GLY A 186 0.04 -7.19 -21.77
CA GLY A 186 1.05 -7.03 -20.72
C GLY A 186 0.62 -6.09 -19.60
N ASN A 187 -0.68 -5.78 -19.48
CA ASN A 187 -1.22 -5.03 -18.35
C ASN A 187 -1.47 -5.96 -17.18
N GLN A 188 -1.22 -5.49 -15.95
CA GLN A 188 -1.49 -6.25 -14.75
C GLN A 188 -2.99 -6.49 -14.60
N ILE A 189 -3.38 -7.69 -14.18
CA ILE A 189 -4.77 -8.03 -13.89
C ILE A 189 -5.02 -7.89 -12.39
N ILE A 190 -5.95 -7.02 -12.03
CA ILE A 190 -6.43 -6.82 -10.67
C ILE A 190 -7.75 -7.56 -10.49
N GLN A 191 -7.88 -8.28 -9.39
CA GLN A 191 -9.10 -8.94 -8.97
C GLN A 191 -9.80 -8.11 -7.90
N ASP A 192 -11.07 -7.80 -8.13
CA ASP A 192 -11.94 -7.14 -7.17
C ASP A 192 -13.05 -8.09 -6.71
N VAL A 193 -13.33 -8.10 -5.41
CA VAL A 193 -14.39 -8.90 -4.79
C VAL A 193 -15.13 -8.10 -3.73
N GLU A 194 -16.46 -8.17 -3.77
CA GLU A 194 -17.35 -7.67 -2.73
C GLU A 194 -17.94 -8.86 -1.97
N LEU A 195 -17.72 -8.92 -0.66
CA LEU A 195 -18.33 -9.93 0.22
C LEU A 195 -19.39 -9.30 1.11
N ASP A 196 -20.51 -9.97 1.30
CA ASP A 196 -21.49 -9.58 2.30
C ASP A 196 -20.89 -9.72 3.71
N GLY A 197 -20.85 -8.62 4.46
CA GLY A 197 -20.23 -8.53 5.78
C GLY A 197 -20.98 -9.23 6.90
N LYS A 198 -22.17 -9.80 6.64
CA LYS A 198 -22.92 -10.63 7.59
C LYS A 198 -22.73 -12.12 7.32
N THR A 199 -22.67 -12.52 6.06
CA THR A 199 -22.71 -13.93 5.63
C THR A 199 -21.39 -14.42 5.06
N GLY A 200 -20.60 -13.54 4.43
CA GLY A 200 -19.43 -13.88 3.65
C GLY A 200 -19.74 -14.33 2.22
N GLU A 201 -20.99 -14.21 1.78
CA GLU A 201 -21.37 -14.52 0.40
C GLU A 201 -20.71 -13.53 -0.57
N VAL A 202 -20.25 -14.05 -1.71
CA VAL A 202 -19.71 -13.21 -2.79
C VAL A 202 -20.87 -12.50 -3.46
N LEU A 203 -20.90 -11.17 -3.30
CA LEU A 203 -21.90 -10.31 -3.94
C LEU A 203 -21.48 -9.95 -5.37
N LYS A 204 -20.17 -9.77 -5.58
CA LYS A 204 -19.58 -9.42 -6.86
C LYS A 204 -18.13 -9.89 -6.91
N GLU A 205 -17.71 -10.36 -8.08
CA GLU A 205 -16.34 -10.78 -8.36
C GLU A 205 -16.01 -10.40 -9.81
N THR A 206 -15.04 -9.51 -10.00
CA THR A 206 -14.68 -8.95 -11.31
C THR A 206 -13.19 -8.75 -11.43
N THR A 207 -12.66 -8.80 -12.65
CA THR A 207 -11.27 -8.40 -12.94
C THR A 207 -11.24 -7.12 -13.77
N HIS A 208 -10.20 -6.32 -13.56
CA HIS A 208 -9.88 -5.19 -14.43
C HIS A 208 -8.36 -5.15 -14.69
N THR A 209 -7.96 -4.45 -15.75
CA THR A 209 -6.56 -4.31 -16.14
C THR A 209 -6.01 -2.96 -15.70
N PHE A 210 -4.89 -2.97 -15.00
CA PHE A 210 -4.16 -1.78 -14.59
C PHE A 210 -2.84 -1.70 -15.37
N GLY A 211 -2.76 -0.75 -16.30
CA GLY A 211 -1.59 -0.55 -17.16
C GLY A 211 -1.88 0.44 -18.30
N GLU A 212 -0.82 1.05 -18.84
CA GLU A 212 -0.93 1.81 -20.09
C GLU A 212 -0.92 0.83 -21.26
N TYR A 213 -1.95 0.86 -22.10
CA TYR A 213 -1.95 0.13 -23.36
C TYR A 213 -0.73 0.57 -24.19
N ILE A 214 0.24 -0.33 -24.37
CA ILE A 214 1.34 -0.15 -25.31
C ILE A 214 0.92 -0.85 -26.62
N PRO A 215 0.65 -0.09 -27.71
CA PRO A 215 0.32 -0.69 -29.00
C PRO A 215 1.41 -1.67 -29.45
N GLU A 216 1.04 -2.76 -30.14
CA GLU A 216 1.97 -3.82 -30.57
C GLU A 216 3.19 -3.29 -31.34
N GLU A 217 3.03 -2.18 -32.08
CA GLU A 217 4.10 -1.50 -32.82
C GLU A 217 5.23 -0.95 -31.92
N TYR A 218 4.97 -0.79 -30.63
CA TYR A 218 5.92 -0.33 -29.61
C TYR A 218 6.40 -1.46 -28.67
N LYS A 219 5.87 -2.69 -28.80
CA LYS A 219 6.19 -3.81 -27.91
C LYS A 219 7.50 -4.56 -28.21
N ASP A 220 8.26 -4.22 -29.25
CA ASP A 220 9.55 -4.90 -29.56
C ASP A 220 10.72 -3.93 -29.74
N LYS A 221 11.10 -3.20 -28.67
CA LYS A 221 12.44 -2.58 -28.56
C LYS A 221 13.13 -2.74 -27.19
N SER A 222 12.42 -3.09 -26.12
CA SER A 222 13.04 -3.23 -24.77
C SER A 222 13.53 -4.64 -24.45
N ASP A 223 12.94 -5.69 -25.02
CA ASP A 223 13.28 -7.08 -24.66
C ASP A 223 14.55 -7.61 -25.34
N ARG A 224 15.06 -6.90 -26.35
CA ARG A 224 16.38 -7.19 -26.94
C ARG A 224 17.55 -6.75 -26.06
N VAL A 225 17.32 -5.89 -25.06
CA VAL A 225 18.40 -5.34 -24.19
C VAL A 225 18.86 -6.35 -23.13
N LYS A 226 18.07 -7.37 -22.79
CA LYS A 226 18.46 -8.35 -21.76
C LYS A 226 19.10 -9.64 -22.28
N LYS A 227 19.14 -9.86 -23.60
CA LYS A 227 19.64 -11.13 -24.17
C LYS A 227 20.89 -11.05 -25.04
N ASN A 228 21.39 -9.85 -25.35
CA ASN A 228 22.65 -9.69 -26.07
C ASN A 228 23.69 -8.99 -25.20
N ASN A 229 24.06 -9.66 -24.11
CA ASN A 229 25.33 -9.38 -23.42
C ASN A 229 26.46 -10.16 -24.09
N GLN A 230 26.51 -10.08 -25.43
CA GLN A 230 27.58 -10.66 -26.22
C GLN A 230 27.81 -9.78 -27.45
N GLU A 231 28.83 -8.93 -27.33
CA GLU A 231 29.65 -8.32 -28.37
C GLU A 231 28.98 -7.99 -29.72
N THR A 232 28.71 -6.71 -29.99
CA THR A 232 29.26 -6.06 -31.20
C THR A 232 29.47 -4.56 -30.98
N SER A 233 30.67 -4.13 -31.34
CA SER A 233 31.14 -2.74 -31.42
C SER A 233 30.58 -2.03 -32.65
N GLU A 234 29.26 -1.90 -32.74
CA GLU A 234 28.60 -1.26 -33.89
C GLU A 234 28.36 0.24 -33.64
N VAL A 235 28.59 1.03 -34.69
CA VAL A 235 28.37 2.47 -34.71
C VAL A 235 26.88 2.74 -34.52
N TYR A 236 26.53 3.41 -33.43
CA TYR A 236 25.16 3.80 -33.09
C TYR A 236 24.77 5.13 -33.75
N LYS A 237 25.65 6.13 -33.71
CA LYS A 237 25.38 7.45 -34.28
C LYS A 237 26.66 8.16 -34.69
N THR A 238 26.62 8.91 -35.78
CA THR A 238 27.74 9.76 -36.21
C THR A 238 27.35 11.22 -36.05
N TYR A 239 28.19 12.00 -35.39
CA TYR A 239 27.99 13.43 -35.19
C TYR A 239 29.30 14.17 -35.40
N LYS A 240 29.26 15.18 -36.28
CA LYS A 240 30.44 15.96 -36.70
C LYS A 240 31.62 15.09 -37.15
N GLY A 241 31.33 14.03 -37.91
CA GLY A 241 32.34 13.12 -38.45
C GLY A 241 32.94 12.13 -37.46
N LYS A 242 32.50 12.13 -36.20
CA LYS A 242 32.87 11.10 -35.22
C LYS A 242 31.72 10.11 -35.03
N SER A 243 32.03 8.83 -35.13
CA SER A 243 31.12 7.73 -34.84
C SER A 243 31.15 7.41 -33.34
N TYR A 244 29.98 7.14 -32.78
CA TYR A 244 29.77 6.81 -31.38
C TYR A 244 29.08 5.46 -31.29
N THR A 245 29.51 4.62 -30.35
CA THR A 245 28.69 3.53 -29.82
C THR A 245 27.53 4.12 -29.01
N GLN A 246 26.53 3.30 -28.67
CA GLN A 246 25.36 3.78 -27.94
C GLN A 246 25.75 4.38 -26.57
N GLN A 247 26.62 3.70 -25.83
CA GLN A 247 27.11 4.20 -24.54
C GLN A 247 27.88 5.52 -24.70
N GLU A 248 28.77 5.61 -25.70
CA GLU A 248 29.52 6.86 -25.95
C GLU A 248 28.60 8.01 -26.36
N TRP A 249 27.49 7.71 -27.05
CA TRP A 249 26.50 8.71 -27.44
C TRP A 249 25.70 9.21 -26.24
N GLU A 250 25.24 8.31 -25.36
CA GLU A 250 24.52 8.65 -24.14
C GLU A 250 25.39 9.52 -23.21
N GLU A 251 26.66 9.14 -23.02
CA GLU A 251 27.63 9.94 -22.24
C GLU A 251 27.91 11.30 -22.88
N PHE A 252 27.95 11.36 -24.21
CA PHE A 252 28.14 12.60 -24.96
C PHE A 252 26.94 13.55 -24.84
N GLU A 253 25.71 13.04 -25.00
CA GLU A 253 24.47 13.80 -24.84
C GLU A 253 24.30 14.31 -23.41
N GLN A 254 24.63 13.48 -22.42
CA GLN A 254 24.60 13.88 -21.01
C GLN A 254 25.54 15.07 -20.75
N LYS A 255 26.77 15.06 -21.30
CA LYS A 255 27.71 16.18 -21.17
C LYS A 255 27.21 17.46 -21.85
N LEU A 256 26.65 17.35 -23.06
CA LEU A 256 26.05 18.49 -23.76
C LEU A 256 24.91 19.09 -22.95
N PHE A 257 24.09 18.24 -22.33
CA PHE A 257 23.00 18.66 -21.48
C PHE A 257 23.48 19.38 -20.22
N GLU A 258 24.48 18.86 -19.52
CA GLU A 258 25.03 19.48 -18.31
C GLU A 258 25.63 20.87 -18.59
N GLU A 259 26.36 21.04 -19.71
CA GLU A 259 26.90 22.35 -20.10
C GLU A 259 25.79 23.36 -20.41
N TYR A 260 24.74 22.92 -21.11
CA TYR A 260 23.58 23.75 -21.41
C TYR A 260 22.81 24.12 -20.14
N ALA A 261 22.54 23.15 -19.26
CA ALA A 261 21.86 23.39 -17.99
C ALA A 261 22.63 24.39 -17.14
N GLY A 262 23.97 24.31 -17.11
CA GLY A 262 24.83 25.29 -16.45
C GLY A 262 24.71 26.69 -17.05
N LYS A 263 24.77 26.83 -18.38
CA LYS A 263 24.65 28.12 -19.09
C LYS A 263 23.26 28.76 -18.96
N HIS A 264 22.21 27.94 -18.90
CA HIS A 264 20.81 28.39 -18.83
C HIS A 264 20.24 28.36 -17.40
N ASN A 265 21.10 28.13 -16.40
CA ASN A 265 20.76 28.10 -14.97
C ASN A 265 19.57 27.17 -14.64
N LEU A 266 19.48 26.03 -15.33
CA LEU A 266 18.44 25.02 -15.12
C LEU A 266 18.82 24.19 -13.88
N ARG A 267 18.18 24.46 -12.74
CA ARG A 267 18.56 23.86 -11.44
C ARG A 267 17.54 22.85 -10.90
N THR A 268 16.34 22.83 -11.46
CA THR A 268 15.26 21.94 -11.02
C THR A 268 14.66 21.17 -12.19
N ALA A 269 14.05 20.01 -11.89
CA ALA A 269 13.33 19.22 -12.90
C ALA A 269 12.25 20.03 -13.63
N ILE A 270 11.62 20.99 -12.93
CA ILE A 270 10.60 21.88 -13.49
C ILE A 270 11.21 22.86 -14.52
N ASP A 271 12.41 23.39 -14.25
CA ASP A 271 13.11 24.28 -15.19
C ASP A 271 13.51 23.51 -16.46
N ILE A 272 13.98 22.28 -16.27
CA ILE A 272 14.37 21.35 -17.33
C ILE A 272 13.14 21.02 -18.20
N GLU A 273 12.00 20.69 -17.60
CA GLU A 273 10.78 20.30 -18.30
C GLU A 273 10.15 21.46 -19.08
N LYS A 274 10.11 22.68 -18.50
CA LYS A 274 9.69 23.90 -19.20
C LYS A 274 10.54 24.17 -20.44
N GLU A 275 11.84 23.96 -20.34
CA GLU A 275 12.76 24.20 -21.46
C GLU A 275 12.67 23.12 -22.54
N ARG A 276 12.41 21.85 -22.18
CA ARG A 276 12.06 20.78 -23.14
C ARG A 276 10.81 21.10 -23.93
N TYR A 277 9.81 21.68 -23.26
CA TYR A 277 8.54 22.05 -23.87
C TYR A 277 8.72 23.19 -24.89
N LYS A 278 9.53 24.20 -24.56
CA LYS A 278 9.87 25.29 -25.49
C LYS A 278 10.60 24.79 -26.74
N LYS A 279 11.42 23.74 -26.60
CA LYS A 279 12.20 23.18 -27.72
C LYS A 279 11.49 22.08 -28.51
N GLY A 280 10.23 21.78 -28.19
CA GLY A 280 9.43 20.81 -28.96
C GLY A 280 9.80 19.35 -28.71
N GLY A 281 10.30 19.01 -27.52
CA GLY A 281 10.57 17.62 -27.12
C GLY A 281 11.98 17.15 -27.48
N GLY A 282 12.94 17.42 -26.59
CA GLY A 282 14.35 17.02 -26.70
C GLY A 282 15.28 18.21 -26.46
N PHE A 283 16.36 18.04 -25.70
CA PHE A 283 17.31 19.14 -25.45
C PHE A 283 18.28 19.35 -26.61
N PHE A 284 18.66 18.27 -27.30
CA PHE A 284 19.56 18.29 -28.43
C PHE A 284 19.10 17.30 -29.51
N LEU A 285 19.04 17.82 -30.75
CA LEU A 285 18.85 17.12 -32.02
C LEU A 285 17.75 16.05 -32.05
N GLY A 286 16.50 16.51 -32.24
CA GLY A 286 15.49 15.71 -32.93
C GLY A 286 15.88 15.51 -34.40
N GLU A 287 15.35 14.47 -35.03
CA GLU A 287 15.60 13.96 -36.39
C GLU A 287 15.32 14.97 -37.53
N ARG A 288 16.05 16.10 -37.55
CA ARG A 288 16.07 17.09 -38.63
C ARG A 288 17.49 17.55 -38.93
N GLU A 289 18.39 16.58 -39.08
CA GLU A 289 19.62 16.73 -39.88
C GLU A 289 19.89 15.40 -40.61
N VAL A 290 18.87 14.90 -41.31
CA VAL A 290 19.02 13.93 -42.40
C VAL A 290 18.12 14.41 -43.54
N THR A 291 18.46 15.55 -44.10
CA THR A 291 18.06 15.91 -45.46
C THR A 291 19.27 16.52 -46.14
N ASP A 292 19.69 15.78 -47.17
CA ASP A 292 20.77 15.94 -48.13
C ASP A 292 22.21 15.62 -47.68
#